data_AF-A0A652LDX7-F1
#
_entry.id   AF-A0A652LDX7-F1
#
_cell.length_a   1.000
_cell.length_b   1.000
_cell.length_c   1.000
_cell.angle_alpha   90.00
_cell.angle_beta   90.00
_cell.angle_gamma   90.00
#
_symmetry.space_group_name_H-M   'P 1'
#
loop_
_entity.id
_entity.type
_entity.pdbx_description
1 polymer ?
#
loop_
_entity_poly.entity_id
_entity_poly.type
_entity_poly.pdbx_seq_one_letter_code
_entity_poly.pdbx_strand_id
1 'polypeptide(L)'
;MTTQGTGPSPGAVPGTRTAAGPRPPVQRTGAAPGQLPVPPVQLPGAVSVPGQTGGGAVEGLASVRPLPEFGGLRLPELRTLRRDAQRDEADLSYVRRLVQGRIDILRAELARRVGPESPVVDRLSEILADTPSVHRSSARHVTLTTPRSDEYRQL
;
A
#
# COMPACT_ATOMS: atom_id res chain seq x y z
N MET A 1 49.10 59.16 4.21
CA MET A 1 49.68 57.99 4.89
C MET A 1 48.73 56.82 4.70
N THR A 2 49.26 55.73 4.15
CA THR A 2 48.55 54.52 3.74
C THR A 2 48.72 53.45 4.82
N THR A 3 47.68 52.68 5.15
CA THR A 3 47.75 51.22 5.30
C THR A 3 46.37 50.61 5.14
N GLN A 4 46.29 49.59 4.28
CA GLN A 4 45.14 48.76 3.99
C GLN A 4 44.98 47.63 5.02
N GLY A 5 43.79 47.05 5.08
CA GLY A 5 43.52 45.76 5.73
C GLY A 5 42.21 45.17 5.20
N THR A 6 42.33 44.15 4.38
CA THR A 6 41.37 43.63 3.41
C THR A 6 40.59 42.42 3.95
N GLY A 7 39.33 42.25 3.53
CA GLY A 7 38.62 40.98 3.59
C GLY A 7 37.23 41.06 2.93
N PRO A 8 37.05 40.54 1.69
CA PRO A 8 35.76 40.56 1.01
C PRO A 8 35.00 39.23 1.09
N SER A 9 33.67 39.34 1.08
CA SER A 9 32.66 38.34 0.70
C SER A 9 31.66 39.09 -0.21
N PRO A 10 30.83 38.47 -1.09
CA PRO A 10 30.74 37.10 -1.60
C PRO A 10 30.86 37.03 -3.15
N GLY A 11 31.32 35.90 -3.69
CA GLY A 11 31.43 35.66 -5.14
C GLY A 11 30.17 35.03 -5.73
N ALA A 12 29.64 35.68 -6.77
CA ALA A 12 28.46 35.30 -7.54
C ALA A 12 28.69 34.10 -8.49
N VAL A 13 27.56 33.51 -8.89
CA VAL A 13 27.37 32.52 -9.96
C VAL A 13 27.85 33.00 -11.34
N PRO A 14 28.21 32.05 -12.22
CA PRO A 14 27.82 32.17 -13.62
C PRO A 14 27.08 30.92 -14.13
N GLY A 15 25.98 31.16 -14.85
CA GLY A 15 25.27 30.16 -15.63
C GLY A 15 25.88 29.96 -17.01
N THR A 16 25.80 28.72 -17.51
CA THR A 16 25.98 28.39 -18.92
C THR A 16 24.69 27.80 -19.47
N ARG A 17 24.28 28.32 -20.63
CA ARG A 17 23.03 28.02 -21.34
C ARG A 17 23.27 26.93 -22.39
N THR A 18 22.25 26.07 -22.57
CA THR A 18 21.87 25.33 -23.80
C THR A 18 22.70 24.11 -24.24
N ALA A 19 22.09 22.92 -24.21
CA ALA A 19 21.77 22.11 -25.41
C ALA A 19 21.03 20.80 -25.05
N ALA A 20 20.14 20.41 -25.97
CA ALA A 20 19.34 19.19 -26.09
C ALA A 20 19.80 17.91 -25.37
N GLY A 21 18.85 17.20 -24.74
CA GLY A 21 19.10 15.92 -24.07
C GLY A 21 19.20 14.70 -25.00
N PRO A 22 19.40 13.51 -24.42
CA PRO A 22 18.87 12.27 -24.98
C PRO A 22 18.04 11.47 -23.96
N ARG A 23 17.02 10.79 -24.50
CA ARG A 23 16.14 9.82 -23.82
C ARG A 23 16.94 8.62 -23.26
N PRO A 24 16.51 7.98 -22.16
CA PRO A 24 17.07 6.69 -21.76
C PRO A 24 16.59 5.55 -22.68
N PRO A 25 17.37 4.46 -22.83
CA PRO A 25 17.25 3.51 -23.92
C PRO A 25 16.12 2.48 -23.72
N VAL A 26 15.46 2.14 -24.83
CA VAL A 26 14.57 0.99 -24.98
C VAL A 26 15.42 -0.24 -25.30
N GLN A 27 15.40 -1.27 -24.46
CA GLN A 27 16.02 -2.55 -24.80
C GLN A 27 15.06 -3.45 -25.58
N ARG A 28 15.42 -3.69 -26.84
CA ARG A 28 15.03 -4.76 -27.77
C ARG A 28 16.40 -5.33 -28.23
N THR A 29 16.73 -6.61 -28.38
CA THR A 29 16.05 -7.90 -28.53
C THR A 29 17.17 -8.96 -28.36
N GLY A 30 16.87 -10.20 -27.96
CA GLY A 30 17.82 -11.32 -28.11
C GLY A 30 17.13 -12.67 -28.03
N ALA A 31 17.22 -13.46 -29.10
CA ALA A 31 16.65 -14.80 -29.25
C ALA A 31 17.50 -15.89 -28.55
N ALA A 32 16.87 -17.05 -28.35
CA ALA A 32 17.19 -18.20 -27.49
C ALA A 32 18.48 -18.99 -27.79
N PRO A 33 18.89 -19.94 -26.91
CA PRO A 33 18.50 -21.34 -27.17
C PRO A 33 18.23 -22.23 -25.92
N GLY A 34 17.41 -23.27 -26.10
CA GLY A 34 17.50 -24.51 -25.29
C GLY A 34 16.40 -24.81 -24.26
N GLN A 35 15.12 -24.81 -24.66
CA GLN A 35 14.03 -25.33 -23.81
C GLN A 35 13.62 -26.72 -24.30
N LEU A 36 13.93 -27.76 -23.52
CA LEU A 36 13.39 -29.11 -23.70
C LEU A 36 11.87 -29.08 -23.40
N PRO A 37 11.02 -29.83 -24.13
CA PRO A 37 9.59 -29.84 -23.89
C PRO A 37 9.27 -30.69 -22.64
N VAL A 38 8.82 -30.03 -21.56
CA VAL A 38 8.15 -30.71 -20.43
C VAL A 38 6.68 -31.00 -20.82
N PRO A 39 6.19 -32.23 -20.68
CA PRO A 39 4.79 -32.55 -20.94
C PRO A 39 3.88 -31.91 -19.87
N PRO A 40 2.62 -31.55 -20.19
CA PRO A 40 1.71 -31.01 -19.20
C PRO A 40 1.31 -32.11 -18.20
N VAL A 41 1.60 -31.88 -16.92
CA VAL A 41 1.00 -32.64 -15.81
C VAL A 41 -0.45 -32.18 -15.70
N GLN A 42 -1.38 -33.07 -16.02
CA GLN A 42 -2.81 -32.87 -15.86
C GLN A 42 -3.15 -32.94 -14.37
N LEU A 43 -3.42 -31.79 -13.73
CA LEU A 43 -4.03 -31.75 -12.40
C LEU A 43 -5.53 -32.09 -12.53
N PRO A 44 -6.09 -33.01 -11.71
CA PRO A 44 -7.51 -33.30 -11.73
C PRO A 44 -8.33 -32.16 -11.12
N GLY A 45 -9.29 -31.66 -11.92
CA GLY A 45 -10.58 -31.11 -11.52
C GLY A 45 -10.60 -30.05 -10.41
N ALA A 46 -10.46 -28.78 -10.80
CA ALA A 46 -11.01 -27.69 -9.99
C ALA A 46 -12.54 -27.87 -9.92
N VAL A 47 -13.06 -28.06 -8.71
CA VAL A 47 -14.51 -28.01 -8.44
C VAL A 47 -14.98 -26.59 -8.74
N SER A 48 -15.77 -26.45 -9.81
CA SER A 48 -16.42 -25.19 -10.17
C SER A 48 -17.47 -24.82 -9.13
N VAL A 49 -17.21 -23.76 -8.37
CA VAL A 49 -18.25 -23.06 -7.60
C VAL A 49 -19.04 -22.18 -8.59
N PRO A 50 -20.37 -22.35 -8.73
CA PRO A 50 -21.17 -21.47 -9.58
C PRO A 50 -21.19 -20.07 -8.98
N GLY A 51 -20.68 -19.08 -9.71
CA GLY A 51 -20.67 -17.67 -9.28
C GLY A 51 -19.53 -16.82 -9.84
N GLN A 52 -18.52 -17.41 -10.47
CA GLN A 52 -17.42 -16.66 -11.07
C GLN A 52 -17.50 -16.69 -12.59
N THR A 53 -18.43 -15.91 -13.13
CA THR A 53 -18.35 -15.46 -14.53
C THR A 53 -17.45 -14.24 -14.55
N GLY A 54 -16.20 -14.45 -14.96
CA GLY A 54 -15.33 -13.36 -15.40
C GLY A 54 -15.91 -12.69 -16.65
N GLY A 55 -15.63 -11.40 -16.82
CA GLY A 55 -15.86 -10.69 -18.07
C GLY A 55 -17.14 -9.86 -18.13
N GLY A 56 -17.54 -9.21 -17.04
CA GLY A 56 -18.45 -8.05 -17.10
C GLY A 56 -17.63 -6.78 -17.32
N ALA A 57 -17.99 -6.01 -18.34
CA ALA A 57 -17.36 -4.75 -18.72
C ALA A 57 -16.95 -3.89 -17.52
N VAL A 58 -15.73 -3.34 -17.58
CA VAL A 58 -15.32 -2.17 -16.79
C VAL A 58 -16.07 -0.91 -17.26
N GLU A 59 -17.39 -0.98 -17.34
CA GLU A 59 -18.30 0.17 -17.31
C GLU A 59 -18.66 0.41 -15.84
N GLY A 60 -17.72 1.04 -15.14
CA GLY A 60 -17.83 1.23 -13.71
C GLY A 60 -16.70 2.03 -13.10
N LEU A 61 -15.86 2.70 -13.91
CA LEU A 61 -15.33 3.98 -13.46
C LEU A 61 -16.53 4.91 -13.44
N ALA A 62 -17.35 4.79 -12.40
CA ALA A 62 -18.15 5.90 -11.94
C ALA A 62 -17.18 7.06 -11.90
N SER A 63 -17.28 7.94 -12.91
CA SER A 63 -16.77 9.29 -12.84
C SER A 63 -17.01 9.71 -11.41
N VAL A 64 -15.96 10.03 -10.65
CA VAL A 64 -16.10 10.56 -9.30
C VAL A 64 -16.79 11.90 -9.49
N ARG A 65 -18.12 11.84 -9.63
CA ARG A 65 -18.98 12.99 -9.66
C ARG A 65 -18.77 13.58 -8.28
N PRO A 66 -18.40 14.86 -8.16
CA PRO A 66 -18.31 15.49 -6.86
C PRO A 66 -19.61 15.15 -6.13
N LEU A 67 -19.48 14.42 -5.01
CA LEU A 67 -20.63 14.11 -4.18
C LEU A 67 -21.28 15.47 -3.90
N PRO A 68 -22.52 15.71 -4.40
CA PRO A 68 -23.12 17.04 -4.36
C PRO A 68 -23.15 17.61 -2.93
N GLU A 69 -23.21 16.70 -1.96
CA GLU A 69 -23.17 16.92 -0.52
C GLU A 69 -21.92 17.68 -0.03
N PHE A 70 -20.76 17.51 -0.67
CA PHE A 70 -19.55 18.23 -0.29
C PHE A 70 -19.45 19.63 -0.92
N GLY A 71 -20.18 19.87 -2.01
CA GLY A 71 -20.16 21.15 -2.73
C GLY A 71 -20.78 22.32 -1.96
N GLY A 72 -21.65 22.02 -0.98
CA GLY A 72 -22.27 23.01 -0.09
C GLY A 72 -21.46 23.35 1.16
N LEU A 73 -20.39 22.60 1.46
CA LEU A 73 -19.58 22.80 2.66
C LEU A 73 -18.48 23.82 2.43
N ARG A 74 -18.27 24.70 3.41
CA ARG A 74 -17.11 25.59 3.43
C ARG A 74 -15.84 24.77 3.66
N LEU A 75 -14.71 25.29 3.20
CA LEU A 75 -13.42 24.61 3.32
C LEU A 75 -13.05 24.18 4.77
N PRO A 76 -13.34 24.98 5.83
CA PRO A 76 -13.12 24.53 7.21
C PRO A 76 -13.99 23.33 7.61
N GLU A 77 -15.24 23.29 7.16
CA GLU A 77 -16.20 22.22 7.44
C GLU A 77 -15.74 20.92 6.76
N LEU A 78 -15.33 20.98 5.49
CA LEU A 78 -14.74 19.84 4.78
C LEU A 78 -13.49 19.30 5.47
N ARG A 79 -12.61 20.18 5.96
CA ARG A 79 -11.40 19.76 6.68
C ARG A 79 -11.73 19.09 8.00
N THR A 80 -12.78 19.53 8.69
CA THR A 80 -13.24 18.89 9.93
C THR A 80 -13.83 17.53 9.63
N LEU A 81 -14.77 17.43 8.68
CA LEU A 81 -15.35 16.16 8.26
C LEU A 81 -14.28 15.14 7.83
N ARG A 82 -13.30 15.58 7.04
CA ARG A 82 -12.16 14.73 6.65
C ARG A 82 -11.35 14.26 7.85
N ARG A 83 -11.03 15.15 8.80
CA ARG A 83 -10.25 14.81 10.00
C ARG A 83 -10.99 13.81 10.88
N ASP A 84 -12.30 13.96 11.02
CA ASP A 84 -13.12 13.08 11.84
C ASP A 84 -13.24 11.71 11.17
N ALA A 85 -13.60 11.65 9.88
CA ALA A 85 -13.63 10.39 9.12
C ALA A 85 -12.27 9.66 9.11
N GLN A 86 -11.15 10.39 9.03
CA GLN A 86 -9.81 9.79 9.10
C GLN A 86 -9.47 9.23 10.48
N ARG A 87 -10.00 9.81 11.56
CA ARG A 87 -9.83 9.28 12.92
C ARG A 87 -10.63 8.00 13.07
N ASP A 88 -11.88 8.00 12.62
CA ASP A 88 -12.75 6.84 12.68
C ASP A 88 -12.19 5.68 11.83
N GLU A 89 -11.69 5.98 10.62
CA GLU A 89 -10.99 5.00 9.77
C GLU A 89 -9.78 4.39 10.51
N ALA A 90 -8.98 5.21 11.20
CA ALA A 90 -7.80 4.74 11.91
C ALA A 90 -8.16 3.87 13.12
N ASP A 91 -9.15 4.27 13.90
CA ASP A 91 -9.64 3.53 15.07
C ASP A 91 -10.22 2.17 14.64
N LEU A 92 -11.06 2.13 13.60
CA LEU A 92 -11.57 0.88 13.03
C LEU A 92 -10.45 0.02 12.43
N SER A 93 -9.46 0.63 11.79
CA SER A 93 -8.32 -0.11 11.23
C SER A 93 -7.47 -0.79 12.30
N TYR A 94 -7.37 -0.18 13.49
CA TYR A 94 -6.71 -0.77 14.64
C TYR A 94 -7.45 -2.03 15.12
N VAL A 95 -8.77 -1.92 15.35
CA VAL A 95 -9.61 -3.05 15.77
C VAL A 95 -9.54 -4.17 14.74
N ARG A 96 -9.67 -3.84 13.45
CA ARG A 96 -9.54 -4.80 12.35
C ARG A 96 -8.22 -5.57 12.41
N ARG A 97 -7.09 -4.89 12.62
CA ARG A 97 -5.77 -5.53 12.66
C ARG A 97 -5.60 -6.43 13.89
N LEU A 98 -6.14 -6.04 15.04
CA LEU A 98 -6.13 -6.89 16.24
C LEU A 98 -6.94 -8.17 16.04
N VAL A 99 -8.15 -8.06 15.50
CA VAL A 99 -9.01 -9.21 15.22
C VAL A 99 -8.33 -10.14 14.21
N GLN A 100 -7.77 -9.58 13.14
CA GLN A 100 -7.04 -10.36 12.14
C GLN A 100 -5.87 -11.13 12.76
N GLY A 101 -5.01 -10.46 13.54
CA GLY A 101 -3.87 -11.12 14.18
C GLY A 101 -4.28 -12.24 15.14
N ARG A 102 -5.36 -12.05 15.91
CA ARG A 102 -5.90 -13.10 16.78
C ARG A 102 -6.44 -14.28 15.98
N ILE A 103 -7.17 -14.03 14.90
CA ILE A 103 -7.67 -15.08 14.00
C ILE A 103 -6.50 -15.87 13.42
N ASP A 104 -5.44 -15.20 12.97
CA ASP A 104 -4.30 -15.85 12.34
C ASP A 104 -3.51 -16.71 13.35
N ILE A 105 -3.35 -16.23 14.59
CA ILE A 105 -2.78 -17.02 15.70
C ILE A 105 -3.62 -18.27 15.98
N LEU A 106 -4.95 -18.13 16.06
CA LEU A 106 -5.84 -19.28 16.32
C LEU A 106 -5.82 -20.29 15.17
N ARG A 107 -5.76 -19.82 13.92
CA ARG A 107 -5.61 -20.70 12.75
C ARG A 107 -4.31 -21.48 12.79
N ALA A 108 -3.19 -20.82 13.13
CA ALA A 108 -1.89 -21.49 13.27
C ALA A 108 -1.90 -22.52 14.41
N GLU A 109 -2.53 -22.21 15.54
CA GLU A 109 -2.72 -23.13 16.65
C GLU A 109 -3.51 -24.38 16.24
N LEU A 110 -4.63 -24.19 15.53
CA LEU A 110 -5.44 -25.30 15.03
C LEU A 110 -4.67 -26.17 14.03
N ALA A 111 -3.88 -25.57 13.14
CA ALA A 111 -3.02 -26.32 12.22
C ALA A 111 -1.96 -27.16 12.95
N ARG A 112 -1.29 -26.59 13.97
CA ARG A 112 -0.32 -27.33 14.82
C ARG A 112 -0.95 -28.50 15.58
N ARG A 113 -2.25 -28.44 15.91
CA ARG A 113 -2.92 -29.57 16.57
C ARG A 113 -3.17 -30.75 15.64
N VAL A 114 -3.24 -30.50 14.33
CA VAL A 114 -3.48 -31.52 13.30
C VAL A 114 -2.17 -32.07 12.73
N GLY A 115 -1.10 -31.27 12.68
CA GLY A 115 0.20 -31.67 12.15
C GLY A 115 1.38 -31.15 12.98
N PRO A 116 2.55 -31.79 12.88
CA PRO A 116 3.73 -31.41 13.66
C PRO A 116 4.35 -30.10 13.14
N GLU A 117 3.85 -28.98 13.66
CA GLU A 117 4.43 -27.65 13.46
C GLU A 117 5.17 -27.20 14.72
N SER A 118 6.12 -26.27 14.60
CA SER A 118 6.76 -25.66 15.77
C SER A 118 5.76 -24.86 16.62
N PRO A 119 6.05 -24.59 17.91
CA PRO A 119 5.19 -23.79 18.77
C PRO A 119 4.81 -22.46 18.11
N VAL A 120 3.55 -22.03 18.28
CA VAL A 120 3.02 -20.80 17.63
C VAL A 120 3.83 -19.57 18.00
N VAL A 121 4.34 -19.50 19.23
CA VAL A 121 5.16 -18.39 19.72
C VAL A 121 6.42 -18.21 18.88
N ASP A 122 7.06 -19.31 18.47
CA ASP A 122 8.30 -19.29 17.70
C ASP A 122 8.06 -18.83 16.26
N ARG A 123 6.81 -18.87 15.78
CA ARG A 123 6.39 -18.50 14.43
C ARG A 123 5.61 -17.18 14.35
N LEU A 124 5.49 -16.43 15.44
CA LEU A 124 4.64 -15.22 15.45
C LEU A 124 4.99 -14.20 14.36
N SER A 125 6.27 -14.01 14.07
CA SER A 125 6.70 -13.11 12.99
C SER A 125 6.23 -13.55 11.61
N GLU A 126 6.18 -14.86 11.35
CA GLU A 126 5.65 -15.43 10.12
C GLU A 126 4.11 -15.32 10.08
N ILE A 127 3.45 -15.70 11.19
CA ILE A 127 1.99 -15.72 11.30
C ILE A 127 1.39 -14.31 11.13
N LEU A 128 2.03 -13.29 11.70
CA LEU A 128 1.51 -11.92 11.67
C LEU A 128 2.00 -11.11 10.46
N ALA A 129 2.90 -11.66 9.64
CA ALA A 129 3.38 -11.00 8.43
C ALA A 129 2.22 -10.70 7.47
N ASP A 130 2.20 -9.49 6.92
CA ASP A 130 1.20 -9.10 5.93
C ASP A 130 1.51 -9.68 4.55
N THR A 131 0.53 -10.34 3.94
CA THR A 131 0.59 -10.69 2.53
C THR A 131 0.47 -9.42 1.69
N PRO A 132 1.28 -9.25 0.62
CA PRO A 132 1.19 -8.10 -0.26
C PRO A 132 -0.24 -7.92 -0.81
N SER A 133 -0.77 -6.70 -0.70
CA SER A 133 -2.10 -6.38 -1.21
C SER A 133 -2.12 -6.28 -2.73
N VAL A 134 -3.17 -6.82 -3.37
CA VAL A 134 -3.43 -6.63 -4.80
C VAL A 134 -3.73 -5.16 -5.11
N HIS A 135 -4.37 -4.47 -4.15
CA HIS A 135 -4.61 -3.04 -4.25
C HIS A 135 -3.38 -2.27 -3.76
N ARG A 136 -2.77 -1.48 -4.66
CA ARG A 136 -1.65 -0.59 -4.32
C ARG A 136 -2.20 0.75 -3.83
N SER A 137 -2.09 0.98 -2.53
CA SER A 137 -2.37 2.29 -1.96
C SER A 137 -1.18 3.23 -2.12
N SER A 138 -1.46 4.51 -2.36
CA SER A 138 -0.43 5.56 -2.28
C SER A 138 0.00 5.76 -0.83
N ALA A 139 1.26 6.14 -0.62
CA ALA A 139 1.77 6.44 0.71
C ALA A 139 1.00 7.62 1.32
N ARG A 140 0.65 7.48 2.61
CA ARG A 140 0.00 8.51 3.42
C ARG A 140 0.63 8.55 4.80
N HIS A 141 0.51 9.69 5.48
CA HIS A 141 0.89 9.78 6.88
C HIS A 141 -0.07 8.93 7.73
N VAL A 142 0.50 8.11 8.62
CA VAL A 142 -0.23 7.29 9.58
C VAL A 142 0.39 7.51 10.95
N THR A 143 -0.45 7.67 11.96
CA THR A 143 -0.02 7.72 13.37
C THR A 143 -0.42 6.40 14.03
N LEU A 144 0.53 5.75 14.70
CA LEU A 144 0.27 4.53 15.45
C LEU A 144 -0.20 4.88 16.87
N THR A 145 -1.51 4.79 17.09
CA THR A 145 -2.12 4.98 18.41
C THR A 145 -3.22 3.93 18.61
N THR A 146 -3.54 3.62 19.87
CA THR A 146 -4.77 2.90 20.21
C THR A 146 -6.01 3.74 19.86
N PRO A 147 -7.21 3.13 19.76
CA PRO A 147 -8.43 3.83 19.39
C PRO A 147 -8.71 5.01 20.32
N ARG A 148 -9.06 6.16 19.75
CA ARG A 148 -9.25 7.40 20.51
C ARG A 148 -10.70 7.56 20.95
N SER A 149 -11.66 7.19 20.10
CA SER A 149 -13.07 7.25 20.48
C SER A 149 -13.40 6.21 21.56
N ASP A 150 -14.36 6.52 22.44
CA ASP A 150 -14.83 5.56 23.43
C ASP A 150 -15.62 4.42 22.79
N GLU A 151 -16.34 4.69 21.69
CA GLU A 151 -17.10 3.69 20.93
C GLU A 151 -16.17 2.56 20.45
N TYR A 152 -15.06 2.89 19.79
CA TYR A 152 -14.12 1.88 19.28
C TYR A 152 -13.25 1.25 20.36
N ARG A 153 -13.16 1.86 21.55
CA ARG A 153 -12.50 1.25 22.71
C ARG A 153 -13.37 0.18 23.40
N GLN A 154 -14.68 0.23 23.20
CA GLN A 154 -15.63 -0.73 23.79
C GLN A 154 -15.89 -1.97 22.92
N LEU A 155 -15.45 -1.95 21.65
CA LEU A 155 -15.51 -3.11 20.74
C LEU A 155 -14.41 -4.14 21.04
#